data_AF-A0A7Y5G1C7-F1
#
_entry.id   AF-A0A7Y5G1C7-F1
#
_cell.length_a   1.000
_cell.length_b   1.000
_cell.length_c   1.000
_cell.angle_alpha   90.00
_cell.angle_beta   90.00
_cell.angle_gamma   90.00
#
_symmetry.space_group_name_H-M   'P 1'
#
loop_
_entity.id
_entity.type
_entity.pdbx_description
1 polymer ?
#
loop_
_entity_poly.entity_id
_entity_poly.type
_entity_poly.pdbx_seq_one_letter_code
_entity_poly.pdbx_strand_id
1 'polypeptide(L)' 'MSLPLSPNGAHALLEADKLTKRYEDGVLALDHVSFAVKPGEIYAMLGANG' A
#
# COMPACT_ATOMS: atom_id res chain seq x y z
N MET A 1 5.53 -20.70 -6.03
CA MET A 1 4.90 -20.33 -7.30
C MET A 1 5.37 -18.92 -7.63
N SER A 2 6.35 -18.78 -8.51
CA SER A 2 6.93 -17.48 -8.87
C SER A 2 6.07 -16.82 -9.94
N LEU A 3 5.53 -15.63 -9.66
CA LEU A 3 4.84 -14.81 -10.66
C LEU A 3 5.84 -14.42 -11.76
N PRO A 4 5.49 -14.55 -13.06
CA PRO A 4 6.38 -14.14 -14.14
C PRO A 4 6.48 -12.60 -14.15
N LEU A 5 7.70 -12.08 -14.05
CA LEU A 5 7.99 -10.65 -14.20
C LEU A 5 7.67 -10.23 -15.64
N SER A 6 6.64 -9.39 -15.83
CA SER A 6 6.30 -8.87 -17.15
C SER A 6 7.33 -7.82 -17.59
N PRO A 7 7.65 -7.76 -18.90
CA PRO A 7 8.65 -6.84 -19.43
C PRO A 7 8.06 -5.42 -19.46
N ASN A 8 8.80 -4.46 -18.88
CA ASN A 8 8.57 -3.01 -18.88
C ASN A 8 7.37 -2.45 -18.08
N GLY A 9 7.68 -1.85 -16.93
CA GLY A 9 7.10 -0.58 -16.46
C GLY A 9 5.69 -0.56 -15.84
N ALA A 10 4.93 -1.65 -15.90
CA ALA A 10 3.51 -1.64 -15.50
C ALA A 10 3.19 -2.32 -14.15
N HIS A 11 4.18 -2.85 -13.43
CA HIS A 11 3.99 -3.44 -12.11
C HIS A 11 4.20 -2.41 -11.01
N ALA A 12 3.32 -2.41 -10.00
CA ALA A 12 3.49 -1.58 -8.81
C ALA A 12 4.82 -1.94 -8.13
N LEU A 13 5.63 -0.92 -7.81
CA LEU A 13 6.85 -1.08 -7.03
C LEU A 13 6.52 -1.38 -5.57
N LEU A 14 5.46 -0.74 -5.07
CA LEU A 14 4.89 -0.98 -3.74
C LEU A 14 3.39 -1.08 -3.88
N GLU A 15 2.80 -2.08 -3.23
CA GLU A 15 1.37 -2.28 -3.16
C GLU A 15 0.94 -2.55 -1.73
N ALA A 16 -0.16 -1.92 -1.33
CA ALA A 16 -0.97 -2.32 -0.20
C ALA A 16 -2.33 -2.77 -0.75
N ASP A 17 -2.70 -4.01 -0.47
CA ASP A 17 -4.04 -4.54 -0.77
C ASP A 17 -4.78 -4.76 0.54
N LYS A 18 -5.87 -4.00 0.74
CA LYS A 18 -6.77 -4.10 1.90
C LYS A 18 -6.03 -4.08 3.24
N LEU A 19 -5.00 -3.24 3.35
CA LEU A 19 -4.18 -3.13 4.54
C LEU A 19 -4.99 -2.65 5.72
N THR A 20 -4.97 -3.43 6.79
CA THR A 20 -5.62 -3.12 8.07
C THR A 20 -4.55 -3.08 9.16
N LYS A 21 -4.58 -2.06 10.02
CA LYS A 21 -3.69 -1.95 11.18
C LYS A 21 -4.50 -1.72 12.45
N ARG A 22 -4.28 -2.57 13.44
CA ARG A 22 -4.85 -2.45 14.78
C ARG A 22 -3.71 -2.38 15.80
N TYR A 23 -3.79 -1.44 16.74
CA TYR A 23 -2.85 -1.37 17.86
C TYR A 23 -3.19 -2.41 18.94
N GLU A 24 -2.28 -2.61 19.89
CA GLU A 24 -2.44 -3.58 20.99
C GLU A 24 -3.64 -3.24 21.90
N ASP A 25 -3.99 -1.95 22.00
CA ASP A 25 -5.16 -1.44 22.73
C ASP A 25 -6.49 -1.63 21.98
N GLY A 26 -6.46 -2.23 20.80
CA GLY A 26 -7.63 -2.50 19.98
C GLY A 26 -8.02 -1.38 19.02
N VAL A 27 -7.35 -0.21 19.04
CA VAL A 27 -7.66 0.91 18.13
C VAL A 27 -7.39 0.50 16.68
N LEU A 28 -8.39 0.68 15.82
CA LEU A 28 -8.28 0.47 14.37
C LEU A 28 -7.68 1.71 13.71
N ALA A 29 -6.39 1.65 13.40
CA ALA A 29 -5.62 2.77 12.84
C ALA A 29 -5.78 2.88 11.32
N LEU A 30 -5.84 1.74 10.62
CA LEU A 30 -6.10 1.67 9.19
C LEU A 30 -7.14 0.59 8.94
N ASP A 31 -8.12 0.87 8.10
CA ASP A 31 -9.21 -0.05 7.76
C ASP A 31 -9.26 -0.29 6.25
N HIS A 32 -8.87 -1.49 5.81
CA HIS A 32 -8.90 -1.94 4.41
C HIS A 32 -8.34 -0.94 3.39
N VAL A 33 -7.22 -0.29 3.70
CA VAL A 33 -6.59 0.70 2.80
C VAL A 33 -5.88 0.00 1.65
N SER A 34 -6.21 0.37 0.41
CA SER A 34 -5.52 -0.12 -0.79
C SER A 34 -4.85 1.03 -1.55
N PHE A 35 -3.59 0.85 -1.93
CA PHE A 35 -2.87 1.77 -2.81
C PHE A 35 -1.70 1.07 -3.52
N ALA A 36 -1.24 1.65 -4.63
CA ALA A 36 -0.08 1.18 -5.37
C ALA A 36 0.79 2.37 -5.75
N VAL A 37 2.11 2.19 -5.73
CA VAL A 37 3.10 3.19 -6.16
C VAL A 37 3.90 2.59 -7.30
N LYS A 38 3.92 3.26 -8.45
CA LYS A 38 4.66 2.80 -9.64
C LYS A 38 6.13 3.23 -9.58
N PRO A 39 7.02 2.57 -10.34
CA PRO A 39 8.41 3.03 -10.48
C PRO A 39 8.48 4.49 -10.93
N GLY A 40 9.21 5.33 -10.19
CA GLY A 40 9.37 6.76 -10.48
C GLY A 40 8.24 7.67 -10.01
N GLU A 41 7.21 7.12 -9.34
CA GLU A 41 6.09 7.89 -8.79
C GLU A 41 6.41 8.43 -7.38
N ILE A 42 6.01 9.68 -7.12
CA ILE A 42 6.00 10.25 -5.76
C ILE A 42 4.57 10.16 -5.24
N TYR A 43 4.38 9.41 -4.16
CA TYR A 43 3.09 9.27 -3.48
C TYR A 43 3.09 10.06 -2.17
N ALA A 44 2.01 10.81 -1.92
CA ALA A 44 1.81 11.56 -0.69
C ALA A 44 0.51 11.12 0.01
N MET A 45 0.62 10.71 1.27
CA MET A 45 -0.53 10.42 2.13
C MET A 45 -0.70 11.56 3.14
N LEU A 46 -1.87 12.18 3.14
CA LEU A 46 -2.18 13.35 3.97
C LEU A 46 -3.40 13.04 4.84
N GLY A 47 -3.40 13.56 6.06
CA GLY A 47 -4.47 13.35 7.04
C GLY A 47 -4.28 14.25 8.26
N ALA A 48 -5.30 14.26 9.12
CA ALA A 48 -5.16 14.86 10.45
C ALA A 48 -4.16 14.06 11.30
N ASN A 49 -3.76 14.62 12.45
CA ASN A 49 -2.97 13.87 13.42
C ASN A 49 -3.81 12.71 13.98
N GLY A 50 -3.25 11.50 13.93
CA GLY A 50 -3.94 10.28 14.33
C GLY A 50 -4.59 9.61 13.12
#